data_AF-A0A0F9M7Z3-F1
#
_entry.id   AF-A0A0F9M7Z3-F1
#
_cell.length_a   1.000
_cell.length_b   1.000
_cell.length_c   1.000
_cell.angle_alpha   90.00
_cell.angle_beta   90.00
_cell.angle_gamma   90.00
#
_symmetry.space_group_name_H-M   'P 1'
#
loop_
_entity.id
_entity.type
_entity.pdbx_description
1 polymer ?
#
loop_
_entity_poly.entity_id
_entity_poly.type
_entity_poly.pdbx_seq_one_letter_code
_entity_poly.pdbx_strand_id
1 'polypeptide(L)'
;MDRQGIQQTEIDSAVKFKLGFPMGIFELADFTGMDVIHTATTEMHLRDKKVISPHPKIEQLFNEKKLGQKSGEGFYKYSDDKYERIPLSEELAEKCNPIQILANILNNAAWLVTNGASDIPEIEKAAQLGLGLKKPLFETAKEYGMANIVNELKQLAEKHGQFYEPDPLLVSMQ
;
A
#
# COMPACT_ATOMS: atom_id res chain seq x y z
N MET A 1 0.80 -7.99 6.96
CA MET A 1 0.42 -8.84 8.11
C MET A 1 1.32 -10.06 8.14
N ASP A 2 1.13 -11.02 7.23
CA ASP A 2 1.79 -12.33 7.26
C ASP A 2 3.32 -12.27 7.23
N ARG A 3 3.92 -11.34 6.47
CA ARG A 3 5.39 -11.22 6.35
C ARG A 3 6.08 -10.71 7.60
N GLN A 4 5.43 -9.78 8.32
CA GLN A 4 6.00 -9.14 9.50
C GLN A 4 5.43 -9.73 10.81
N GLY A 5 4.38 -10.57 10.74
CA GLY A 5 3.71 -11.12 11.92
C GLY A 5 2.96 -10.08 12.75
N ILE A 6 2.45 -9.03 12.09
CA ILE A 6 1.81 -7.85 12.71
C ILE A 6 0.35 -7.69 12.29
N GLN A 7 -0.40 -6.91 13.06
CA GLN A 7 -1.82 -6.64 12.89
C GLN A 7 -2.09 -5.49 11.89
N GLN A 8 -3.33 -5.43 11.38
CA GLN A 8 -3.79 -4.37 10.47
C GLN A 8 -3.56 -2.98 11.05
N THR A 9 -3.87 -2.78 12.34
CA THR A 9 -3.74 -1.50 13.04
C THR A 9 -2.29 -1.00 13.09
N GLU A 10 -1.32 -1.90 13.22
CA GLU A 10 0.11 -1.56 13.26
C GLU A 10 0.59 -1.07 11.88
N ILE A 11 0.11 -1.69 10.81
CA ILE A 11 0.36 -1.27 9.42
C ILE A 11 -0.34 0.05 9.11
N ASP A 12 -1.63 0.16 9.43
CA ASP A 12 -2.41 1.38 9.19
C ASP A 12 -1.86 2.58 9.96
N SER A 13 -1.40 2.36 11.18
CA SER A 13 -0.66 3.34 11.96
C SER A 13 0.63 3.78 11.25
N ALA A 14 1.46 2.85 10.78
CA ALA A 14 2.68 3.23 10.04
C ALA A 14 2.38 3.97 8.74
N VAL A 15 1.37 3.55 7.99
CA VAL A 15 0.93 4.24 6.77
C VAL A 15 0.53 5.69 7.06
N LYS A 16 -0.24 5.89 8.14
CA LYS A 16 -0.71 7.23 8.53
C LYS A 16 0.40 8.11 9.11
N PHE A 17 1.14 7.62 10.10
CA PHE A 17 2.07 8.41 10.90
C PHE A 17 3.49 8.44 10.34
N LYS A 18 3.94 7.37 9.67
CA LYS A 18 5.32 7.24 9.14
C LYS A 18 5.43 7.50 7.64
N LEU A 19 4.36 7.29 6.88
CA LEU A 19 4.34 7.47 5.41
C LEU A 19 3.49 8.67 4.95
N GLY A 20 2.83 9.39 5.85
CA GLY A 20 2.16 10.66 5.55
C GLY A 20 0.80 10.55 4.85
N PHE A 21 0.20 9.36 4.83
CA PHE A 21 -1.16 9.15 4.31
C PHE A 21 -2.22 9.67 5.29
N PRO A 22 -3.39 10.13 4.82
CA PRO A 22 -4.47 10.62 5.70
C PRO A 22 -5.18 9.49 6.47
N MET A 23 -5.03 8.25 6.02
CA MET A 23 -5.77 7.08 6.47
C MET A 23 -4.90 5.84 6.33
N GLY A 24 -5.15 4.83 7.17
CA GLY A 24 -4.56 3.51 6.99
C GLY A 24 -5.02 2.84 5.70
N ILE A 25 -4.24 1.93 5.15
CA ILE A 25 -4.58 1.25 3.89
C ILE A 25 -5.74 0.26 4.05
N PHE A 26 -5.85 -0.42 5.20
CA PHE A 26 -6.94 -1.34 5.48
C PHE A 26 -8.22 -0.57 5.83
N GLU A 27 -8.08 0.49 6.62
CA GLU A 27 -9.17 1.45 6.90
C GLU A 27 -9.73 2.04 5.59
N LEU A 28 -8.84 2.40 4.65
CA LEU A 28 -9.25 2.91 3.33
C LEU A 28 -9.94 1.84 2.48
N ALA A 29 -9.44 0.61 2.49
CA ALA A 29 -10.06 -0.50 1.76
C ALA A 29 -11.50 -0.77 2.26
N ASP A 30 -11.70 -0.79 3.59
CA ASP A 30 -13.01 -1.00 4.20
C ASP A 30 -13.96 0.19 4.01
N PHE A 31 -13.43 1.42 3.95
CA PHE A 31 -14.20 2.60 3.60
C PHE A 31 -14.64 2.60 2.12
N THR A 32 -13.74 2.17 1.22
CA THR A 32 -14.01 2.11 -0.23
C THR A 32 -14.99 1.00 -0.58
N GLY A 33 -14.85 -0.16 0.08
CA GLY A 33 -15.66 -1.34 -0.17
C GLY A 33 -14.85 -2.48 -0.80
N MET A 34 -14.91 -3.68 -0.19
CA MET A 34 -14.12 -4.82 -0.66
C MET A 34 -14.52 -5.31 -2.06
N ASP A 35 -15.76 -5.09 -2.48
CA ASP A 35 -16.24 -5.36 -3.83
C ASP A 35 -15.57 -4.49 -4.89
N VAL A 36 -15.36 -3.20 -4.58
CA VAL A 36 -14.63 -2.28 -5.46
C VAL A 36 -13.16 -2.67 -5.51
N ILE A 37 -12.54 -2.91 -4.34
CA ILE A 37 -11.13 -3.30 -4.24
C ILE A 37 -10.88 -4.63 -4.97
N HIS A 38 -11.72 -5.65 -4.73
CA HIS A 38 -11.60 -6.94 -5.39
C HIS A 38 -11.71 -6.82 -6.91
N THR A 39 -12.71 -6.07 -7.41
CA THR A 39 -12.90 -5.89 -8.86
C THR A 39 -11.70 -5.16 -9.47
N ALA A 40 -11.29 -4.03 -8.91
CA ALA A 40 -10.16 -3.25 -9.44
C ALA A 40 -8.86 -4.05 -9.45
N THR A 41 -8.55 -4.73 -8.36
CA THR A 41 -7.31 -5.53 -8.25
C THR A 41 -7.30 -6.74 -9.19
N THR A 42 -8.45 -7.40 -9.37
CA THR A 42 -8.59 -8.52 -10.31
C THR A 42 -8.42 -8.07 -11.76
N GLU A 43 -9.10 -7.01 -12.17
CA GLU A 43 -9.01 -6.48 -13.55
C GLU A 43 -7.60 -5.98 -13.86
N MET A 44 -6.96 -5.28 -12.93
CA MET A 44 -5.57 -4.85 -13.08
C MET A 44 -4.62 -6.05 -13.19
N HIS A 45 -4.81 -7.10 -12.38
CA HIS A 45 -3.99 -8.30 -12.44
C HIS A 45 -4.16 -9.08 -13.75
N LEU A 46 -5.39 -9.17 -14.26
CA LEU A 46 -5.68 -9.81 -15.56
C LEU A 46 -5.02 -9.06 -16.72
N ARG A 47 -4.95 -7.72 -16.62
CA ARG A 47 -4.32 -6.88 -17.64
C ARG A 47 -2.80 -6.94 -17.60
N ASP A 48 -2.20 -6.80 -16.41
CA ASP A 48 -0.76 -6.90 -16.22
C ASP A 48 -0.40 -7.38 -14.81
N LYS A 49 0.09 -8.62 -14.74
CA LYS A 49 0.50 -9.27 -13.48
C LYS A 49 1.71 -8.60 -12.82
N LYS A 50 2.45 -7.75 -13.55
CA LYS A 50 3.58 -6.99 -12.99
C LYS A 50 3.13 -5.80 -12.16
N VAL A 51 1.92 -5.27 -12.42
CA VAL A 51 1.41 -4.06 -11.76
C VAL A 51 0.82 -4.40 -10.39
N ILE A 52 0.14 -5.53 -10.27
CA ILE A 52 -0.47 -5.92 -9.01
C ILE A 52 -0.50 -7.44 -8.83
N SER A 53 -0.26 -7.88 -7.60
CA SER A 53 -0.43 -9.27 -7.16
C SER A 53 -1.47 -9.32 -6.05
N PRO A 54 -2.75 -9.63 -6.35
CA PRO A 54 -3.82 -9.66 -5.36
C PRO A 54 -3.54 -10.67 -4.24
N HIS A 55 -3.78 -10.27 -2.99
CA HIS A 55 -3.66 -11.16 -1.85
C HIS A 55 -4.92 -12.02 -1.71
N PRO A 56 -4.83 -13.34 -1.42
CA PRO A 56 -6.01 -14.21 -1.27
C PRO A 56 -7.04 -13.72 -0.25
N LYS A 57 -6.59 -12.94 0.75
CA LYS A 57 -7.46 -12.33 1.75
C LYS A 57 -8.52 -11.39 1.14
N ILE A 58 -8.22 -10.71 0.04
CA ILE A 58 -9.15 -9.80 -0.64
C ILE A 58 -10.32 -10.60 -1.22
N GLU A 59 -10.02 -11.67 -1.95
CA GLU A 59 -11.03 -12.59 -2.50
C GLU A 59 -11.84 -13.27 -1.40
N GLN A 60 -11.18 -13.70 -0.32
CA GLN A 60 -11.87 -14.26 0.85
C GLN A 60 -12.91 -13.29 1.43
N LEU A 61 -12.52 -12.05 1.74
CA LEU A 61 -13.42 -11.05 2.32
C LEU A 61 -14.57 -10.70 1.39
N PHE A 62 -14.30 -10.60 0.07
CA PHE A 62 -15.33 -10.38 -0.94
C PHE A 62 -16.36 -11.53 -0.98
N ASN A 63 -15.90 -12.77 -0.99
CA ASN A 63 -16.76 -13.97 -1.02
C ASN A 63 -17.59 -14.12 0.27
N GLU A 64 -17.02 -13.76 1.42
CA GLU A 64 -17.70 -13.73 2.73
C GLU A 64 -18.69 -12.55 2.87
N LYS A 65 -18.82 -11.66 1.87
CA LYS A 65 -19.62 -10.42 1.92
C LYS A 65 -19.21 -9.47 3.06
N LYS A 66 -17.95 -9.55 3.46
CA LYS A 66 -17.29 -8.62 4.39
C LYS A 66 -16.72 -7.46 3.59
N LEU A 67 -17.60 -6.56 3.19
CA LEU A 67 -17.35 -5.46 2.28
C LEU A 67 -16.82 -4.20 2.98
N GLY A 68 -16.50 -4.24 4.27
CA GLY A 68 -16.02 -3.10 5.04
C GLY A 68 -17.15 -2.39 5.79
N GLN A 69 -17.08 -1.07 5.89
CA GLN A 69 -18.00 -0.28 6.73
C GLN A 69 -19.46 -0.48 6.36
N LYS A 70 -19.77 -0.56 5.06
CA LYS A 70 -21.14 -0.72 4.56
C LYS A 70 -21.81 -2.05 4.92
N SER A 71 -21.03 -3.04 5.33
CA SER A 71 -21.54 -4.36 5.74
C SER A 71 -21.24 -4.67 7.22
N GLY A 72 -20.75 -3.68 8.00
CA GLY A 72 -20.38 -3.86 9.41
C GLY A 72 -19.07 -4.62 9.66
N GLU A 73 -18.48 -5.24 8.63
CA GLU A 73 -17.22 -5.98 8.74
C GLU A 73 -16.46 -6.02 7.41
N GLY A 74 -15.14 -5.89 7.49
CA GLY A 74 -14.15 -6.06 6.41
C GLY A 74 -12.83 -6.56 6.98
N PHE A 75 -11.76 -5.78 6.86
CA PHE A 75 -10.55 -5.96 7.65
C PHE A 75 -10.77 -5.66 9.14
N TYR A 76 -11.67 -4.74 9.45
CA TYR A 76 -12.10 -4.39 10.79
C TYR A 76 -13.59 -4.71 11.00
N LYS A 77 -14.01 -4.73 12.28
CA LYS A 77 -15.41 -4.77 12.66
C LYS A 77 -15.88 -3.36 12.99
N TYR A 78 -17.06 -3.01 12.51
CA TYR A 78 -17.67 -1.70 12.66
C TYR A 78 -18.97 -1.81 13.45
N SER A 79 -19.25 -0.79 14.24
CA SER A 79 -20.56 -0.64 14.90
C SER A 79 -21.60 -0.12 13.90
N ASP A 80 -22.87 -0.51 14.07
CA ASP A 80 -23.93 -0.16 13.12
C ASP A 80 -24.18 1.37 13.02
N ASP A 81 -24.46 1.81 11.79
CA ASP A 81 -25.00 3.12 11.38
C ASP A 81 -24.10 4.38 11.46
N LYS A 82 -22.80 4.29 11.77
CA LYS A 82 -21.91 5.47 11.72
C LYS A 82 -20.56 5.21 11.09
N TYR A 83 -20.09 6.20 10.32
CA TYR A 83 -18.68 6.26 9.92
C TYR A 83 -17.79 6.26 11.17
N GLU A 84 -16.95 5.25 11.27
CA GLU A 84 -16.05 5.05 12.39
C GLU A 84 -14.60 5.05 11.90
N ARG A 85 -13.74 5.82 12.57
CA ARG A 85 -12.29 5.80 12.34
C ARG A 85 -11.67 4.69 13.18
N ILE A 86 -10.71 3.99 12.61
CA ILE A 86 -9.93 3.02 13.38
C ILE A 86 -9.03 3.78 14.37
N PRO A 87 -8.98 3.38 15.66
CA PRO A 87 -8.11 4.00 16.63
C PRO A 87 -6.65 3.63 16.33
N LEU A 88 -5.96 4.52 15.61
CA LEU A 88 -4.55 4.39 15.25
C LEU A 88 -3.69 5.28 16.15
N SER A 89 -2.50 4.80 16.52
CA SER A 89 -1.52 5.55 17.32
C SER A 89 -0.10 5.47 16.75
N GLU A 90 0.77 6.41 17.12
CA GLU A 90 2.20 6.38 16.80
C GLU A 90 2.90 5.19 17.47
N GLU A 91 2.49 4.78 18.67
CA GLU A 91 3.03 3.59 19.35
C GLU A 91 2.83 2.32 18.51
N LEU A 92 1.65 2.14 17.91
CA LEU A 92 1.39 1.01 17.01
C LEU A 92 2.22 1.11 15.72
N ALA A 93 2.53 2.33 15.25
CA ALA A 93 3.36 2.55 14.07
C ALA A 93 4.81 2.06 14.28
N GLU A 94 5.29 2.04 15.53
CA GLU A 94 6.64 1.55 15.85
C GLU A 94 6.84 0.06 15.64
N LYS A 95 5.75 -0.71 15.60
CA LYS A 95 5.81 -2.17 15.40
C LYS A 95 5.89 -2.59 13.94
N CYS A 96 5.66 -1.68 13.01
CA CYS A 96 5.72 -1.96 11.58
C CYS A 96 6.98 -1.35 10.97
N ASN A 97 7.71 -2.14 10.16
CA ASN A 97 8.74 -1.61 9.29
C ASN A 97 8.08 -0.97 8.05
N PRO A 98 8.12 0.36 7.89
CA PRO A 98 7.46 1.04 6.78
C PRO A 98 8.20 0.85 5.45
N ILE A 99 9.47 0.46 5.46
CA ILE A 99 10.29 0.33 4.24
C ILE A 99 9.68 -0.69 3.30
N GLN A 100 9.16 -1.80 3.80
CA GLN A 100 8.53 -2.82 2.96
C GLN A 100 7.29 -2.30 2.22
N ILE A 101 6.50 -1.43 2.86
CA ILE A 101 5.31 -0.81 2.26
C ILE A 101 5.76 0.23 1.23
N LEU A 102 6.65 1.14 1.65
CA LEU A 102 7.18 2.20 0.81
C LEU A 102 7.89 1.66 -0.43
N ALA A 103 8.64 0.57 -0.29
CA ALA A 103 9.33 -0.12 -1.38
C ALA A 103 8.37 -0.54 -2.49
N ASN A 104 7.24 -1.14 -2.14
CA ASN A 104 6.25 -1.57 -3.13
C ASN A 104 5.56 -0.38 -3.83
N ILE A 105 5.23 0.67 -3.07
CA ILE A 105 4.62 1.89 -3.63
C ILE A 105 5.60 2.56 -4.59
N LEU A 106 6.86 2.72 -4.16
CA LEU A 106 7.89 3.40 -4.93
C LEU A 106 8.30 2.60 -6.17
N ASN A 107 8.30 1.27 -6.10
CA ASN A 107 8.58 0.41 -7.25
C ASN A 107 7.52 0.57 -8.35
N ASN A 108 6.24 0.64 -7.97
CA ASN A 108 5.15 0.92 -8.91
C ASN A 108 5.24 2.35 -9.49
N ALA A 109 5.56 3.34 -8.66
CA ALA A 109 5.79 4.71 -9.14
C ALA A 109 6.95 4.77 -10.14
N ALA A 110 8.05 4.10 -9.85
CA ALA A 110 9.20 4.02 -10.76
C ALA A 110 8.84 3.32 -12.08
N TRP A 111 8.06 2.24 -12.02
CA TRP A 111 7.58 1.55 -13.21
C TRP A 111 6.73 2.46 -14.12
N LEU A 112 5.89 3.33 -13.56
CA LEU A 112 5.12 4.31 -14.34
C LEU A 112 6.02 5.33 -15.07
N VAL A 113 7.22 5.58 -14.53
CA VAL A 113 8.21 6.44 -15.18
C VAL A 113 8.95 5.66 -16.27
N THR A 114 9.45 4.46 -15.96
CA THR A 114 10.25 3.68 -16.91
C THR A 114 9.45 3.14 -18.09
N ASN A 115 8.14 2.93 -17.92
CA ASN A 115 7.24 2.56 -19.01
C ASN A 115 6.72 3.76 -19.83
N GLY A 116 7.07 4.99 -19.46
CA GLY A 116 6.68 6.22 -20.15
C GLY A 116 5.23 6.68 -19.94
N ALA A 117 4.54 6.18 -18.91
CA ALA A 117 3.16 6.58 -18.61
C ALA A 117 3.07 7.95 -17.91
N SER A 118 4.08 8.34 -17.14
CA SER A 118 4.13 9.63 -16.43
C SER A 118 5.57 9.98 -16.00
N ASP A 119 5.76 11.11 -15.31
CA ASP A 119 7.03 11.49 -14.68
C ASP A 119 6.90 11.65 -13.15
N ILE A 120 8.04 11.80 -12.46
CA ILE A 120 8.05 11.91 -10.98
C ILE A 120 7.21 13.11 -10.48
N PRO A 121 7.38 14.34 -11.01
CA PRO A 121 6.54 15.48 -10.62
C PRO A 121 5.05 15.23 -10.79
N GLU A 122 4.62 14.64 -11.91
CA GLU A 122 3.21 14.31 -12.15
C GLU A 122 2.68 13.26 -11.17
N ILE A 123 3.45 12.19 -10.92
CA ILE A 123 3.08 11.14 -9.97
C ILE A 123 2.94 11.71 -8.55
N GLU A 124 3.89 12.53 -8.11
CA GLU A 124 3.83 13.16 -6.79
C GLU A 124 2.64 14.14 -6.69
N LYS A 125 2.36 14.88 -7.77
CA LYS A 125 1.20 15.77 -7.81
C LYS A 125 -0.11 15.00 -7.77
N ALA A 126 -0.21 13.90 -8.50
CA ALA A 126 -1.37 13.01 -8.48
C ALA A 126 -1.56 12.35 -7.11
N ALA A 127 -0.48 11.92 -6.44
CA ALA A 127 -0.55 11.38 -5.09
C ALA A 127 -1.00 12.43 -4.07
N GLN A 128 -0.50 13.66 -4.17
CA GLN A 128 -0.93 14.76 -3.31
C GLN A 128 -2.42 15.06 -3.47
N LEU A 129 -2.89 15.21 -4.71
CA LEU A 129 -4.28 15.63 -4.99
C LEU A 129 -5.29 14.48 -4.86
N GLY A 130 -4.94 13.29 -5.32
CA GLY A 130 -5.82 12.12 -5.38
C GLY A 130 -5.82 11.29 -4.10
N LEU A 131 -4.65 11.12 -3.47
CA LEU A 131 -4.51 10.32 -2.25
C LEU A 131 -4.41 11.17 -0.98
N GLY A 132 -4.38 12.50 -1.11
CA GLY A 132 -4.24 13.42 0.02
C GLY A 132 -2.87 13.33 0.71
N LEU A 133 -1.85 12.87 -0.01
CA LEU A 133 -0.52 12.63 0.56
C LEU A 133 0.11 13.97 0.98
N LYS A 134 0.49 14.08 2.26
CA LYS A 134 1.04 15.33 2.82
C LYS A 134 2.49 15.57 2.43
N LYS A 135 3.22 14.50 2.14
CA LYS A 135 4.64 14.49 1.86
C LYS A 135 4.93 13.71 0.58
N PRO A 136 5.75 14.23 -0.34
CA PRO A 136 6.06 13.52 -1.58
C PRO A 136 6.68 12.13 -1.33
N LEU A 137 6.36 11.17 -2.21
CA LEU A 137 6.77 9.76 -2.05
C LEU A 137 8.29 9.61 -2.16
N PHE A 138 8.92 10.28 -3.13
CA PHE A 138 10.37 10.16 -3.34
C PHE A 138 11.16 10.92 -2.25
N GLU A 139 10.61 11.99 -1.69
CA GLU A 139 11.20 12.63 -0.51
C GLU A 139 11.12 11.74 0.74
N THR A 140 9.96 11.12 0.97
CA THR A 140 9.79 10.13 2.05
C THR A 140 10.79 8.97 1.87
N ALA A 141 10.97 8.49 0.65
CA ALA A 141 11.91 7.42 0.32
C ALA A 141 13.38 7.78 0.65
N LYS A 142 13.80 9.03 0.40
CA LYS A 142 15.15 9.51 0.73
C LYS A 142 15.43 9.45 2.23
N GLU A 143 14.45 9.73 3.07
CA GLU A 143 14.62 9.69 4.54
C GLU A 143 14.82 8.28 5.08
N TYR A 144 14.18 7.29 4.47
CA TYR A 144 14.40 5.87 4.79
C TYR A 144 15.64 5.29 4.09
N GLY A 145 16.24 6.02 3.15
CA GLY A 145 17.41 5.64 2.38
C GLY A 145 17.03 4.81 1.14
N MET A 146 17.35 5.32 -0.05
CA MET A 146 17.09 4.66 -1.33
C MET A 146 17.75 3.28 -1.43
N ALA A 147 18.97 3.14 -0.91
CA ALA A 147 19.67 1.86 -0.83
C ALA A 147 18.91 0.83 0.03
N ASN A 148 18.33 1.24 1.16
CA ASN A 148 17.54 0.35 2.02
C ASN A 148 16.27 -0.12 1.31
N ILE A 149 15.60 0.77 0.60
CA ILE A 149 14.38 0.47 -0.16
C ILE A 149 14.65 -0.57 -1.25
N VAL A 150 15.71 -0.39 -2.03
CA VAL A 150 16.05 -1.35 -3.09
C VAL A 150 16.58 -2.66 -2.51
N ASN A 151 17.31 -2.63 -1.39
CA ASN A 151 17.74 -3.85 -0.72
C ASN A 151 16.53 -4.65 -0.19
N GLU A 152 15.50 -4.00 0.34
CA GLU A 152 14.24 -4.62 0.71
C GLU A 152 13.55 -5.26 -0.52
N LEU A 153 13.48 -4.56 -1.67
CA LEU A 153 12.94 -5.11 -2.91
C LEU A 153 13.70 -6.36 -3.37
N LYS A 154 15.04 -6.33 -3.34
CA LYS A 154 15.87 -7.50 -3.68
C LYS A 154 15.59 -8.69 -2.78
N GLN A 155 15.48 -8.48 -1.47
CA GLN A 155 15.14 -9.55 -0.51
C GLN A 155 13.74 -10.11 -0.75
N LEU A 156 12.76 -9.25 -1.05
CA LEU A 156 11.42 -9.68 -1.43
C LEU A 156 11.43 -10.45 -2.75
N ALA A 157 12.22 -10.04 -3.73
CA ALA A 157 12.32 -10.72 -5.02
C ALA A 157 12.92 -12.12 -4.88
N GLU A 158 13.96 -12.27 -4.06
CA GLU A 158 14.56 -13.57 -3.76
C GLU A 158 13.56 -14.53 -3.10
N LYS A 159 12.72 -14.01 -2.18
CA LYS A 159 11.80 -14.84 -1.40
C LYS A 159 10.45 -15.09 -2.09
N HIS A 160 9.97 -14.13 -2.88
CA HIS A 160 8.60 -14.10 -3.39
C HIS A 160 8.52 -13.95 -4.92
N GLY A 161 9.64 -13.84 -5.61
CA GLY A 161 9.75 -13.85 -7.06
C GLY A 161 9.74 -12.47 -7.71
N GLN A 162 9.76 -12.50 -9.04
CA GLN A 162 10.05 -11.37 -9.93
C GLN A 162 9.14 -10.14 -9.76
N PHE A 163 7.93 -10.29 -9.20
CA PHE A 163 7.04 -9.15 -8.93
C PHE A 163 7.72 -8.05 -8.07
N TYR A 164 8.66 -8.43 -7.22
CA TYR A 164 9.38 -7.51 -6.33
C TYR A 164 10.73 -7.06 -6.87
N GLU A 165 11.11 -7.40 -8.10
CA GLU A 165 12.36 -6.93 -8.68
C GLU A 165 12.40 -5.39 -8.69
N PRO A 166 13.49 -4.78 -8.21
CA PRO A 166 13.59 -3.33 -8.17
C PRO A 166 13.66 -2.77 -9.58
N ASP A 167 12.81 -1.77 -9.85
CA ASP A 167 12.79 -1.06 -11.11
C ASP A 167 14.15 -0.37 -11.35
N PRO A 168 14.68 -0.35 -12.60
CA PRO A 168 15.97 0.25 -12.92
C PRO A 168 16.11 1.71 -12.47
N LEU A 169 15.02 2.49 -12.47
CA LEU A 169 15.06 3.87 -12.00
C LEU A 169 15.43 3.93 -10.52
N LEU A 170 14.85 3.07 -9.67
CA LEU A 170 15.20 3.04 -8.25
C LEU A 170 16.63 2.60 -8.02
N VAL A 171 17.12 1.63 -8.81
CA VAL A 171 18.53 1.20 -8.76
C VAL A 171 19.48 2.35 -9.10
N SER A 172 19.11 3.22 -10.06
CA SER A 172 19.92 4.38 -10.45
C SER A 172 19.92 5.52 -9.41
N MET A 173 18.98 5.50 -8.46
CA MET A 173 18.80 6.53 -7.42
C MET A 173 19.44 6.15 -6.07
N GLN A 174 20.12 5.00 -5.99
CA GLN A 174 20.81 4.55 -4.77
C GLN A 174 21.99 5.44 -4.38
#